data_AF-A0A3M3XNU2-F1
#
_entry.id   AF-A0A3M3XNU2-F1
#
_cell.length_a   1.000
_cell.length_b   1.000
_cell.length_c   1.000
_cell.angle_alpha   90.00
_cell.angle_beta   90.00
_cell.angle_gamma   90.00
#
_symmetry.space_group_name_H-M   'P 1'
#
loop_
_entity.id
_entity.type
_entity.pdbx_description
1 polymer ?
#
loop_
_entity_poly.entity_id
_entity_poly.type
_entity_poly.pdbx_seq_one_letter_code
_entity_poly.pdbx_strand_id
1 'polypeptide(L)'
;MPKPLMNKAISDLSAHTPMMQQYWKLKNQHLDQLMFYRMGDFYEIFYEDAKKAAKLLDITLTARGQSAGQSIPMCGIPYHAAEGYLAKLVKLGESVVICEQIGDPAT
;
A
#
# COMPACT_ATOMS: atom_id res chain seq x y z
N MET A 1 13.68 23.99 -3.50
CA MET A 1 12.56 24.74 -2.88
C MET A 1 11.95 23.85 -1.80
N PRO A 2 11.79 24.31 -0.55
CA PRO A 2 11.08 23.53 0.46
C PRO A 2 9.61 23.41 0.06
N LYS A 3 9.08 22.18 -0.03
CA LYS A 3 7.67 21.92 -0.31
C LYS A 3 6.83 22.59 0.79
N PRO A 4 5.98 23.58 0.49
CA PRO A 4 5.16 24.22 1.49
C PRO A 4 4.02 23.28 1.90
N LEU A 5 3.68 23.29 3.19
CA LEU A 5 2.52 22.64 3.84
C LEU A 5 2.67 21.16 4.25
N MET A 6 3.76 20.79 4.93
CA MET A 6 3.77 19.61 5.82
C MET A 6 3.26 19.97 7.22
N ASN A 7 2.08 20.59 7.34
CA ASN A 7 1.46 20.82 8.64
C ASN A 7 -0.06 21.05 8.52
N LYS A 8 -0.84 20.04 8.12
CA LYS A 8 -2.31 20.09 8.28
C LYS A 8 -3.06 18.74 8.33
N ALA A 9 -2.38 17.61 8.45
CA ALA A 9 -3.04 16.33 8.71
C ALA A 9 -2.03 15.31 9.23
N ILE A 10 -1.58 15.46 10.48
CA ILE A 10 -1.39 14.25 11.27
C ILE A 10 -2.83 13.84 11.59
N SER A 11 -3.47 13.14 10.64
CA SER A 11 -4.74 12.49 10.92
C SER A 11 -4.53 11.65 12.17
N ASP A 12 -5.39 11.80 13.15
CA ASP A 12 -5.38 10.88 14.28
C ASP A 12 -5.59 9.47 13.73
N LEU A 13 -4.51 8.69 13.69
CA LEU A 13 -4.53 7.32 13.17
C LEU A 13 -4.98 6.33 14.24
N SER A 14 -5.31 6.77 15.46
CA SER A 14 -5.66 5.88 16.58
C SER A 14 -6.87 4.97 16.29
N ALA A 15 -7.80 5.42 15.43
CA ALA A 15 -8.94 4.63 14.97
C ALA A 15 -8.56 3.49 13.99
N HIS A 16 -7.35 3.50 13.45
CA HIS A 16 -6.86 2.44 12.57
C HIS A 16 -6.24 1.28 13.35
N THR A 17 -6.29 0.08 12.77
CA THR A 17 -5.55 -1.06 13.32
C THR A 17 -4.04 -0.77 13.34
N PRO A 18 -3.25 -1.36 14.25
CA PRO A 18 -1.81 -1.08 14.34
C PRO A 18 -1.07 -1.20 13.00
N MET A 19 -1.42 -2.21 12.19
CA MET A 19 -0.86 -2.41 10.85
C MET A 19 -1.24 -1.28 9.89
N MET A 20 -2.50 -0.84 9.90
CA MET A 20 -2.96 0.28 9.07
C MET A 20 -2.36 1.62 9.51
N GLN A 21 -2.07 1.81 10.79
CA GLN A 21 -1.34 2.99 11.27
C GLN A 21 0.07 3.05 10.68
N GLN A 22 0.78 1.92 10.64
CA GLN A 22 2.11 1.83 10.02
C GLN A 22 2.04 2.08 8.51
N TYR A 23 1.08 1.45 7.83
CA TYR A 23 0.81 1.69 6.41
C TYR A 23 0.61 3.18 6.12
N TRP A 24 -0.29 3.86 6.84
CA TRP A 24 -0.58 5.28 6.59
C TRP A 24 0.60 6.21 6.90
N LYS A 25 1.42 5.89 7.91
CA LYS A 25 2.67 6.64 8.18
C LYS A 25 3.64 6.61 7.00
N LEU A 26 3.75 5.46 6.31
CA LEU A 26 4.57 5.31 5.12
C LEU A 26 3.89 5.94 3.90
N LYS A 27 2.61 5.64 3.67
CA LYS A 27 1.85 6.13 2.52
C LYS A 27 1.76 7.65 2.48
N ASN A 28 1.69 8.32 3.64
CA ASN A 28 1.70 9.79 3.72
C ASN A 28 3.00 10.44 3.20
N GLN A 29 4.09 9.69 3.09
CA GLN A 29 5.35 10.15 2.49
C GLN A 29 5.35 9.98 0.96
N HIS A 30 4.42 9.16 0.44
CA HIS A 30 4.36 8.69 -0.96
C HIS A 30 2.91 8.67 -1.49
N LEU A 31 2.16 9.77 -1.29
CA LEU A 31 0.72 9.82 -1.58
C LEU A 31 0.38 9.51 -3.04
N ASP A 32 1.24 9.91 -3.99
CA ASP A 32 1.00 9.81 -5.43
C ASP A 32 1.53 8.51 -6.06
N GLN A 33 2.18 7.64 -5.29
CA GLN A 33 2.84 6.42 -5.79
C GLN A 33 2.12 5.17 -5.28
N LEU A 34 2.04 4.11 -6.09
CA LEU A 34 1.52 2.83 -5.61
C LEU A 34 2.41 2.28 -4.50
N MET A 35 1.82 1.71 -3.45
CA MET A 35 2.58 1.09 -2.37
C MET A 35 2.38 -0.43 -2.35
N PHE A 36 3.47 -1.16 -2.56
CA PHE A 36 3.54 -2.61 -2.36
C PHE A 36 4.00 -2.87 -0.93
N TYR A 37 3.06 -3.27 -0.07
CA TYR A 37 3.30 -3.51 1.34
C TYR A 37 3.49 -5.01 1.61
N ARG A 38 4.69 -5.42 2.01
CA ARG A 38 5.04 -6.81 2.26
C ARG A 38 4.23 -7.37 3.42
N MET A 39 3.44 -8.41 3.15
CA MET A 39 2.66 -9.16 4.14
C MET A 39 2.86 -10.65 3.91
N GLY A 40 3.72 -11.29 4.71
CA GLY A 40 4.08 -12.70 4.51
C GLY A 40 4.59 -12.92 3.09
N ASP A 41 3.99 -13.85 2.34
CA ASP A 41 4.38 -14.17 0.95
C ASP A 41 3.73 -13.30 -0.13
N PHE A 42 3.07 -12.20 0.24
CA PHE A 42 2.43 -11.28 -0.69
C PHE A 42 3.00 -9.86 -0.59
N TYR A 43 2.89 -9.12 -1.70
CA TYR A 43 2.78 -7.67 -1.62
C TYR A 43 1.30 -7.33 -1.70
N GLU A 44 0.79 -6.71 -0.64
CA GLU A 44 -0.58 -6.21 -0.58
C GLU A 44 -0.60 -4.70 -0.87
N ILE A 45 -1.67 -4.28 -1.52
CA ILE A 45 -1.93 -2.89 -1.92
C ILE A 45 -3.31 -2.54 -1.39
N PHE A 46 -3.47 -1.37 -0.77
CA PHE A 46 -4.69 -1.01 -0.05
C PHE A 46 -5.39 0.24 -0.61
N TYR A 47 -6.67 0.38 -0.29
CA TYR A 47 -7.49 1.56 -0.57
C TYR A 47 -7.53 1.95 -2.06
N GLU A 48 -7.26 3.21 -2.41
CA GLU A 48 -7.31 3.68 -3.79
C GLU A 48 -6.20 3.07 -4.66
N ASP A 49 -5.02 2.81 -4.07
CA ASP A 49 -3.95 2.10 -4.76
C ASP A 49 -4.41 0.70 -5.15
N ALA A 50 -5.18 0.01 -4.30
CA ALA A 50 -5.69 -1.33 -4.59
C ALA A 50 -6.62 -1.33 -5.82
N LYS A 51 -7.55 -0.37 -5.88
CA LYS A 51 -8.48 -0.23 -7.01
C LYS A 51 -7.72 0.08 -8.30
N LYS A 52 -6.75 0.98 -8.24
CA LYS A 52 -5.89 1.35 -9.36
C LYS A 52 -5.07 0.16 -9.83
N ALA A 53 -4.34 -0.50 -8.94
CA ALA A 53 -3.50 -1.65 -9.26
C ALA A 53 -4.32 -2.83 -9.79
N ALA A 54 -5.48 -3.12 -9.19
CA ALA A 54 -6.38 -4.18 -9.66
C ALA A 54 -6.76 -3.98 -11.13
N LYS A 55 -7.10 -2.75 -11.53
CA LYS A 55 -7.41 -2.41 -12.91
C LYS A 55 -6.20 -2.48 -13.85
N LEU A 56 -5.06 -1.93 -13.43
CA LEU A 56 -3.85 -1.86 -14.28
C LEU A 56 -3.20 -3.23 -14.49
N LEU A 57 -3.25 -4.08 -13.47
CA LEU A 57 -2.59 -5.39 -13.46
C LEU A 57 -3.51 -6.55 -13.83
N ASP A 58 -4.81 -6.27 -13.96
CA ASP A 58 -5.86 -7.26 -14.17
C ASP A 58 -5.84 -8.35 -13.09
N ILE A 59 -5.89 -7.92 -11.84
CA ILE A 59 -5.92 -8.79 -10.66
C ILE A 59 -7.18 -8.52 -9.83
N THR A 60 -7.61 -9.52 -9.06
CA THR A 60 -8.83 -9.43 -8.26
C THR A 60 -8.73 -8.33 -7.19
N LEU A 61 -9.68 -7.41 -7.22
CA LEU A 61 -9.94 -6.50 -6.11
C LEU A 61 -10.82 -7.21 -5.07
N THR A 62 -10.37 -7.25 -3.83
CA THR A 62 -11.07 -7.80 -2.67
C THR A 62 -11.10 -6.77 -1.53
N ALA A 63 -11.42 -7.21 -0.33
CA ALA A 63 -11.32 -6.40 0.88
C ALA A 63 -10.67 -7.17 2.02
N ARG A 64 -9.97 -6.45 2.90
CA ARG A 64 -9.32 -6.98 4.10
C ARG A 64 -9.95 -6.39 5.36
N GLY A 65 -10.85 -7.13 6.00
CA GLY A 65 -11.43 -6.74 7.29
C GLY A 65 -11.95 -5.30 7.32
N GLN A 66 -11.76 -4.62 8.46
CA GLN A 66 -12.14 -3.22 8.63
C GLN A 66 -11.08 -2.47 9.43
N SER A 67 -10.96 -1.16 9.19
CA SER A 67 -10.13 -0.24 9.96
C SER A 67 -10.79 1.14 9.97
N ALA A 68 -10.75 1.85 11.11
CA ALA A 68 -11.48 3.11 11.30
C ALA A 68 -12.98 3.00 10.93
N GLY A 69 -13.59 1.84 11.23
CA GLY A 69 -15.00 1.56 10.95
C GLY A 69 -15.36 1.33 9.47
N GLN A 70 -14.36 1.23 8.58
CA GLN A 70 -14.58 1.04 7.14
C GLN A 70 -13.87 -0.21 6.62
N SER A 71 -14.47 -0.87 5.64
CA SER A 71 -13.83 -1.97 4.91
C SER A 71 -12.59 -1.46 4.15
N ILE A 72 -11.55 -2.29 4.07
CA ILE A 72 -10.28 -1.91 3.43
C ILE A 72 -10.21 -2.57 2.05
N PRO A 73 -10.40 -1.84 0.94
CA PRO A 73 -10.14 -2.40 -0.39
C PRO A 73 -8.70 -2.88 -0.47
N MET A 74 -8.50 -4.06 -1.06
CA MET A 74 -7.18 -4.68 -1.12
C MET A 74 -7.04 -5.51 -2.41
N CYS A 75 -5.85 -5.50 -2.98
CA CYS A 75 -5.43 -6.52 -3.92
C CYS A 75 -3.99 -6.94 -3.57
N GLY A 76 -3.58 -8.10 -4.05
CA GLY A 76 -2.27 -8.63 -3.72
C GLY A 76 -1.66 -9.42 -4.86
N ILE A 77 -0.33 -9.45 -4.87
CA ILE A 77 0.47 -10.26 -5.79
C ILE A 77 1.43 -11.14 -4.99
N PRO A 78 1.74 -12.37 -5.46
CA PRO A 78 2.76 -13.19 -4.83
C PRO A 78 4.14 -12.51 -4.93
N TYR A 79 4.89 -12.54 -3.84
CA TYR A 79 6.27 -12.02 -3.76
C TYR A 79 7.14 -12.43 -4.93
N HIS A 80 7.19 -13.74 -5.16
CA HIS A 80 8.07 -14.36 -6.14
C HIS A 80 7.68 -14.02 -7.58
N ALA A 81 6.49 -13.46 -7.78
CA ALA A 81 6.00 -13.01 -9.08
C ALA A 81 6.10 -11.47 -9.24
N ALA A 82 6.54 -10.74 -8.21
CA ALA A 82 6.46 -9.28 -8.17
C ALA A 82 7.20 -8.59 -9.32
N GLU A 83 8.35 -9.11 -9.75
CA GLU A 83 9.15 -8.55 -10.85
C GLU A 83 8.32 -8.38 -12.14
N GLY A 84 7.51 -9.37 -12.49
CA GLY A 84 6.66 -9.31 -13.69
C GLY A 84 5.58 -8.23 -13.60
N TYR A 85 5.00 -8.01 -12.41
CA TYR A 85 4.01 -6.95 -12.18
C TYR A 85 4.66 -5.56 -12.14
N LEU A 86 5.83 -5.43 -11.52
CA LEU A 86 6.60 -4.19 -11.53
C LEU A 86 6.97 -3.77 -12.96
N ALA A 87 7.40 -4.72 -13.79
CA ALA A 87 7.70 -4.45 -15.20
C ALA A 87 6.48 -3.92 -15.97
N LYS A 88 5.26 -4.42 -15.68
CA LYS A 88 4.02 -3.90 -16.27
C LYS A 88 3.74 -2.47 -15.80
N LEU A 89 3.87 -2.19 -14.51
CA LEU A 89 3.63 -0.85 -13.95
C LEU A 89 4.62 0.19 -14.48
N VAL A 90 5.91 -0.15 -14.56
CA VAL A 90 6.94 0.74 -15.12
C VAL A 90 6.63 1.08 -16.58
N LYS A 91 6.20 0.11 -17.39
CA LYS A 91 5.77 0.35 -18.78
C LYS A 91 4.57 1.29 -18.89
N LEU A 92 3.71 1.31 -17.88
CA LEU A 92 2.55 2.21 -17.77
C LEU A 92 2.92 3.59 -17.17
N GLY A 93 4.19 3.81 -16.82
CA GLY A 93 4.67 5.05 -16.20
C GLY A 93 4.37 5.17 -14.70
N GLU A 94 3.98 4.06 -14.06
CA GLU A 94 3.65 4.05 -12.64
C GLU A 94 4.89 3.85 -11.78
N SER A 95 5.04 4.72 -10.78
CA SER A 95 6.07 4.56 -9.74
C SER A 95 5.52 3.74 -8.59
N VAL A 96 6.32 2.80 -8.09
CA VAL A 96 5.95 1.89 -7.01
C VAL A 96 6.94 2.01 -5.86
N VAL A 97 6.42 2.18 -4.66
CA VAL A 97 7.15 2.08 -3.40
C VAL A 97 7.06 0.65 -2.90
N ILE A 98 8.21 0.04 -2.63
CA ILE A 98 8.28 -1.31 -2.04
C ILE A 98 8.58 -1.16 -0.56
N CYS A 99 7.64 -1.59 0.28
CA CYS A 99 7.78 -1.60 1.72
C CYS A 99 8.00 -3.03 2.18
N GLU A 100 9.21 -3.32 2.67
CA GLU A 100 9.56 -4.62 3.24
C GLU A 100 9.23 -4.69 4.74
N GLN A 101 8.94 -5.89 5.21
CA GLN A 101 8.91 -6.16 6.64
C GLN A 101 10.34 -6.34 7.15
N ILE A 102 10.73 -5.53 8.12
CA ILE A 102 12.03 -5.66 8.80
C ILE A 102 11.77 -6.28 10.17
N GLY A 103 12.40 -7.44 10.44
CA GLY A 103 12.24 -8.19 11.69
C GLY A 103 11.46 -9.50 11.50
N ASP A 104 11.58 -10.38 12.49
CA ASP A 104 10.89 -11.68 12.51
C ASP A 104 9.40 -11.45 12.89
N PRO A 105 8.41 -11.85 12.06
CA PRO A 105 6.99 -11.70 12.40
C PRO A 105 6.60 -12.38 13.73
N ALA A 106 7.42 -13.31 14.22
CA ALA A 106 7.20 -14.06 15.45
C ALA A 106 7.78 -13.42 16.72
N THR A 107 8.39 -12.22 16.65
CA THR A 107 8.96 -11.51 17.83
C THR A 107 8.42 -10.10 17.96
#